data_AF-A0A076NSW7-F1
#
_entry.id   AF-A0A076NSW7-F1
#
_cell.length_a   1.000
_cell.length_b   1.000
_cell.length_c   1.000
_cell.angle_alpha   90.00
_cell.angle_beta   90.00
_cell.angle_gamma   90.00
#
_symmetry.space_group_name_H-M   'P 1'
#
loop_
_entity.id
_entity.type
_entity.pdbx_description
1 polymer ?
#
loop_
_entity_poly.entity_id
_entity_poly.type
_entity_poly.pdbx_seq_one_letter_code
_entity_poly.pdbx_strand_id
1 'polypeptide(L)'
;MEKKLYAILLATISITTYACPMCEKQQPKVLRGITHGAGPESNLDYVIVWTMVITVLITLFFALKYLIKPKENQTNHIKRTIINFE
;
A
#
# COMPACT_ATOMS: atom_id res chain seq x y z
N MET A 1 7.07 -28.12 1.50
CA MET A 1 5.91 -28.28 0.61
C MET A 1 4.89 -27.18 0.85
N GLU A 2 4.50 -26.98 2.11
CA GLU A 2 3.74 -25.83 2.66
C GLU A 2 4.00 -24.47 1.96
N LYS A 3 5.23 -23.95 2.00
CA LYS A 3 5.57 -22.62 1.45
C LYS A 3 5.35 -22.50 -0.06
N LYS A 4 5.54 -23.61 -0.81
CA LYS A 4 5.28 -23.63 -2.26
C LYS A 4 3.78 -23.65 -2.55
N LEU A 5 3.00 -24.33 -1.72
CA LEU A 5 1.54 -24.33 -1.80
C LEU A 5 0.98 -22.93 -1.54
N TYR A 6 1.47 -22.22 -0.52
CA TYR A 6 1.09 -20.82 -0.26
C TYR A 6 1.50 -19.88 -1.39
N ALA A 7 2.68 -20.06 -1.98
CA ALA A 7 3.12 -19.25 -3.12
C ALA A 7 2.26 -19.50 -4.37
N ILE A 8 1.88 -20.75 -4.63
CA ILE A 8 1.01 -21.11 -5.75
C ILE A 8 -0.41 -20.55 -5.53
N LEU A 9 -0.94 -20.64 -4.31
CA LEU A 9 -2.24 -20.07 -3.94
C LEU A 9 -2.25 -18.53 -4.11
N LEU A 10 -1.18 -17.86 -3.71
CA LEU A 10 -1.06 -16.41 -3.87
C LEU A 10 -0.96 -16.01 -5.35
N ALA A 11 -0.25 -16.80 -6.15
CA ALA A 11 -0.14 -16.58 -7.60
C ALA A 11 -1.48 -16.76 -8.32
N THR A 12 -2.30 -17.75 -7.95
CA THR A 12 -3.60 -17.99 -8.60
C THR A 12 -4.65 -16.94 -8.25
N ILE A 13 -4.64 -16.41 -7.03
CA ILE A 13 -5.51 -15.27 -6.62
C ILE A 13 -5.17 -14.00 -7.43
N SER A 14 -3.93 -13.85 -7.87
CA SER A 14 -3.51 -12.68 -8.65
C SER A 14 -4.14 -12.65 -10.05
N ILE A 15 -4.53 -13.82 -10.61
CA ILE A 15 -5.08 -13.95 -11.96
C ILE A 15 -6.56 -13.50 -12.01
N THR A 16 -7.28 -13.53 -10.89
CA THR A 16 -8.67 -13.07 -10.81
C THR A 16 -8.81 -11.56 -10.65
N THR A 17 -7.72 -10.79 -10.73
CA THR A 17 -7.72 -9.33 -10.54
C THR A 17 -8.00 -8.53 -11.81
N TYR A 18 -8.09 -9.17 -12.97
CA TYR A 18 -8.47 -8.50 -14.22
C TYR A 18 -9.95 -8.14 -14.21
N ALA A 19 -10.25 -6.87 -14.48
CA ALA A 19 -11.62 -6.36 -14.55
C ALA A 19 -12.39 -7.07 -15.67
N CYS A 20 -13.63 -7.47 -15.38
CA CYS A 20 -14.55 -7.96 -16.41
C CYS A 20 -14.86 -6.83 -17.42
N PRO A 21 -15.19 -7.11 -18.71
CA PRO A 21 -15.48 -6.06 -19.69
C PRO A 21 -16.61 -5.10 -19.29
N MET A 22 -17.55 -5.58 -18.46
CA MET A 22 -18.60 -4.75 -17.87
C MET A 22 -18.04 -3.79 -16.81
N CYS A 23 -17.21 -4.32 -15.91
CA CYS A 23 -16.53 -3.61 -14.85
C CYS A 23 -15.65 -2.47 -15.43
N GLU A 24 -14.93 -2.75 -16.52
CA GLU A 24 -14.07 -1.79 -17.22
C GLU A 24 -14.87 -0.64 -17.86
N LYS A 25 -16.08 -0.89 -18.38
CA LYS A 25 -16.93 0.16 -18.95
C LYS A 25 -17.47 1.13 -17.88
N GLN A 26 -17.72 0.63 -16.67
CA GLN A 26 -18.18 1.42 -15.53
C GLN A 26 -17.06 2.27 -14.90
N GLN A 27 -15.79 1.94 -15.17
CA GLN A 27 -14.66 2.75 -14.71
C GLN A 27 -14.59 4.10 -15.45
N PRO A 28 -14.12 5.17 -14.78
CA PRO A 28 -13.84 6.45 -15.41
C PRO A 28 -12.91 6.26 -16.61
N LYS A 29 -13.15 7.00 -17.71
CA LYS A 29 -12.44 6.81 -19.00
C LYS A 29 -10.91 6.75 -18.86
N VAL A 30 -10.34 7.52 -17.94
CA VAL A 30 -8.89 7.62 -17.70
C VAL A 30 -8.33 6.42 -16.93
N LEU A 31 -9.18 5.70 -16.18
CA LEU A 31 -8.79 4.63 -15.26
C LEU A 31 -9.17 3.24 -15.75
N ARG A 32 -9.79 3.13 -16.94
CA ARG A 32 -10.16 1.85 -17.55
C ARG A 32 -8.91 1.00 -17.79
N GLY A 33 -8.97 -0.25 -17.35
CA GLY A 33 -7.85 -1.20 -17.48
C GLY A 33 -6.72 -1.01 -16.45
N ILE A 34 -6.82 0.01 -15.57
CA ILE A 34 -5.85 0.27 -14.50
C ILE A 34 -6.48 -0.08 -13.14
N THR A 35 -7.71 0.38 -12.91
CA THR A 35 -8.39 0.10 -11.65
C THR A 35 -9.03 -1.30 -11.68
N HIS A 36 -9.07 -1.94 -10.52
CA HIS A 36 -9.67 -3.25 -10.30
C HIS A 36 -10.80 -3.09 -9.29
N GLY A 37 -11.90 -3.80 -9.49
CA GLY A 37 -13.08 -3.71 -8.64
C GLY A 37 -13.99 -2.51 -8.93
N ALA A 38 -15.10 -2.45 -8.19
CA ALA A 38 -16.05 -1.35 -8.23
C ALA A 38 -15.46 -0.10 -7.56
N GLY A 39 -15.72 1.07 -8.16
CA GLY A 39 -15.39 2.34 -7.53
C GLY A 39 -16.35 2.68 -6.38
N PRO A 40 -16.11 3.79 -5.67
CA PRO A 40 -17.01 4.27 -4.62
C PRO A 40 -18.42 4.49 -5.19
N GLU A 41 -19.45 3.93 -4.54
CA GLU A 41 -20.83 3.96 -5.04
C GLU A 41 -21.58 5.21 -4.56
N SER A 42 -21.22 5.73 -3.40
CA SER A 42 -21.85 6.89 -2.76
C SER A 42 -20.87 8.04 -2.49
N ASN A 43 -21.40 9.23 -2.26
CA ASN A 43 -20.59 10.40 -1.88
C ASN A 43 -19.81 10.20 -0.57
N LEU A 44 -20.37 9.43 0.37
CA LEU A 44 -19.68 9.11 1.63
C LEU A 44 -18.45 8.23 1.38
N ASP A 45 -18.54 7.30 0.44
CA ASP A 45 -17.41 6.43 0.09
C ASP A 45 -16.24 7.27 -0.47
N TYR A 46 -16.53 8.31 -1.26
CA TYR A 46 -15.50 9.25 -1.72
C TYR A 46 -14.86 10.04 -0.58
N VAL A 47 -15.63 10.45 0.43
CA VAL A 47 -15.09 11.13 1.62
C VAL A 47 -14.13 10.21 2.38
N ILE A 48 -14.50 8.94 2.56
CA ILE A 48 -13.66 7.94 3.23
C ILE A 48 -12.36 7.72 2.45
N VAL A 49 -12.45 7.51 1.13
CA VAL A 49 -11.28 7.30 0.27
C VAL A 49 -10.32 8.49 0.34
N TRP A 50 -10.83 9.72 0.25
CA TRP A 50 -9.99 10.92 0.34
C TRP A 50 -9.36 11.09 1.72
N THR A 51 -10.09 10.75 2.78
CA THR A 51 -9.53 10.75 4.14
C THR A 51 -8.36 9.77 4.24
N MET A 52 -8.52 8.55 3.72
CA MET A 52 -7.45 7.55 3.68
C MET A 52 -6.23 8.04 2.88
N VAL A 53 -6.44 8.62 1.70
CA VAL A 53 -5.35 9.19 0.88
C VAL A 53 -4.57 10.23 1.67
N ILE A 54 -5.25 11.17 2.33
CA ILE A 54 -4.60 12.20 3.16
C ILE A 54 -3.79 11.56 4.29
N THR A 55 -4.38 10.61 5.02
CA THR A 55 -3.68 9.91 6.11
C THR A 55 -2.42 9.20 5.62
N VAL A 56 -2.49 8.48 4.50
CA VAL A 56 -1.35 7.78 3.90
C VAL A 56 -0.26 8.76 3.45
N LEU A 57 -0.62 9.88 2.83
CA LEU A 57 0.36 10.89 2.42
C LEU A 57 1.07 11.52 3.62
N ILE A 58 0.34 11.80 4.70
CA ILE A 58 0.92 12.31 5.95
C ILE A 58 1.88 11.29 6.57
N THR A 59 1.45 10.03 6.70
CA THR A 59 2.30 8.98 7.30
C THR A 59 3.53 8.70 6.44
N LEU A 60 3.37 8.64 5.12
CA LEU A 60 4.48 8.50 4.17
C LEU A 60 5.46 9.66 4.28
N PHE A 61 4.96 10.90 4.33
CA PHE A 61 5.80 12.08 4.50
C PHE A 61 6.66 11.98 5.77
N PHE A 62 6.05 11.63 6.91
CA PHE A 62 6.80 11.48 8.16
C PHE A 62 7.77 10.30 8.13
N ALA A 63 7.37 9.17 7.55
CA ALA A 63 8.26 8.02 7.38
C ALA A 63 9.51 8.40 6.58
N LEU A 64 9.34 9.05 5.44
CA LEU A 64 10.45 9.53 4.60
C LEU A 64 11.29 10.58 5.33
N LYS A 65 10.64 11.57 5.98
CA LYS A 65 11.32 12.62 6.74
C LYS A 65 12.25 12.03 7.81
N TYR A 66 11.80 11.03 8.56
CA TYR A 66 12.58 10.43 9.63
C TYR A 66 13.61 9.41 9.13
N LEU A 67 13.39 8.80 7.97
CA LEU A 67 14.37 7.91 7.34
C LEU A 67 15.53 8.69 6.69
N ILE A 68 15.23 9.77 5.97
CA ILE A 68 16.23 10.58 5.26
C ILE A 68 17.03 11.45 6.22
N LYS A 69 16.35 12.14 7.14
CA LYS A 69 16.99 13.03 8.10
C LYS A 69 16.51 12.70 9.52
N PRO A 70 17.01 11.60 10.10
CA PRO A 70 16.76 11.31 11.51
C PRO A 70 17.34 12.46 12.33
N LYS A 71 16.49 13.19 13.07
CA LYS A 71 16.91 14.27 13.99
C LYS A 71 17.56 13.74 15.27
N GLU A 72 18.21 12.59 15.17
CA GLU A 72 18.75 11.85 16.30
C GLU A 72 20.24 12.14 16.43
N ASN A 73 20.54 13.18 17.21
CA ASN A 73 21.90 13.64 17.46
C ASN A 73 22.56 12.93 18.67
N GLN A 74 21.81 12.08 19.37
CA GLN A 74 22.31 11.38 20.56
C GLN A 74 23.21 10.23 20.13
N THR A 75 24.45 10.21 20.63
CA THR A 75 25.45 9.18 20.34
C THR A 75 25.08 7.82 20.92
N ASN A 76 24.29 7.80 22.00
CA ASN A 76 23.90 6.60 22.75
C ASN A 76 22.51 6.04 22.32
N HIS A 77 22.11 6.27 21.07
CA HIS A 77 20.80 5.82 20.59
C HIS A 77 20.84 4.37 20.09
N ILE A 78 19.78 3.59 20.36
CA ILE A 78 19.70 2.15 20.00
C ILE A 78 19.88 1.87 18.50
N LYS A 79 19.50 2.82 17.63
CA LYS A 79 19.74 2.75 16.17
C LYS A 79 21.23 2.87 15.77
N ARG A 80 22.11 3.30 16.69
CA ARG A 80 23.58 3.38 16.52
C ARG A 80 24.33 2.32 17.35
N THR A 81 23.62 1.48 18.10
CA THR A 81 24.24 0.44 18.91
C THR A 81 24.65 -0.73 18.02
N ILE A 82 25.95 -1.01 17.98
CA ILE A 82 26.48 -2.25 17.42
C ILE A 82 26.48 -3.28 18.56
N ILE A 83 25.59 -4.27 18.48
CA ILE A 83 25.58 -5.37 19.45
C ILE A 83 26.62 -6.39 18.98
N ASN A 84 27.75 -6.45 19.68
CA ASN A 84 28.70 -7.55 19.53
C ASN A 84 28.24 -8.71 20.41
N PHE A 85 28.03 -9.86 19.77
CA PHE A 85 27.81 -11.13 20.45
C PHE A 85 29.17 -11.85 20.44
N GLU A 86 30.02 -11.54 21.43
CA GLU A 86 31.12 -12.43 21.81
C GLU A 86 30.59 -13.59 22.66
#